data_AF-A0A4R1BDM1-F1
#
_entry.id   AF-A0A4R1BDM1-F1
#
_cell.length_a   1.000
_cell.length_b   1.000
_cell.length_c   1.000
_cell.angle_alpha   90.00
_cell.angle_beta   90.00
_cell.angle_gamma   90.00
#
_symmetry.space_group_name_H-M   'P 1'
#
loop_
_entity.id
_entity.type
_entity.pdbx_description
1 polymer ?
#
loop_
_entity_poly.entity_id
_entity_poly.type
_entity_poly.pdbx_seq_one_letter_code
_entity_poly.pdbx_strand_id
1 'polypeptide(L)'
;MKALPFIPAFSELSPEDLEGIPGLERAVEHWTDGFPAPALWFETVRESWGAPGLAARRGSEVVGFALYGPPEHFARRRRYPLPSMDEGALLLADLEGEARIRKHLLVRTLRELKARGAGPVEAVATAVSLPHHVDAGFLKANGWEVVRRRGIYVLMRCELENTVEVGELARGLLDRVRLPSLSGSPSPAFRAGEHRSHAAR
;
A
#
# COMPACT_ATOMS: atom_id res chain seq x y z
N MET A 1 -28.22 18.81 -0.91
CA MET A 1 -27.27 18.28 0.10
C MET A 1 -25.96 17.98 -0.58
N LYS A 2 -24.83 18.60 -0.16
CA LYS A 2 -23.51 18.21 -0.67
C LYS A 2 -23.09 16.93 0.07
N ALA A 3 -22.94 15.83 -0.66
CA ALA A 3 -22.36 14.61 -0.09
C ALA A 3 -20.97 14.94 0.45
N LEU A 4 -20.72 14.63 1.73
CA LEU A 4 -19.38 14.70 2.28
C LEU A 4 -18.47 13.76 1.47
N PRO A 5 -17.25 14.18 1.10
CA PRO A 5 -16.33 13.31 0.40
C PRO A 5 -16.00 12.12 1.30
N PHE A 6 -16.50 10.94 0.94
CA PHE A 6 -16.16 9.70 1.64
C PHE A 6 -14.67 9.40 1.46
N ILE A 7 -13.95 9.27 2.57
CA ILE A 7 -12.53 8.93 2.60
C ILE A 7 -12.42 7.41 2.42
N PRO A 8 -11.68 6.90 1.41
CA PRO A 8 -11.50 5.47 1.24
C PRO A 8 -10.86 4.86 2.49
N ALA A 9 -11.42 3.73 2.95
CA ALA A 9 -10.76 2.89 3.95
C ALA A 9 -9.73 1.99 3.23
N PHE A 10 -8.65 1.64 3.92
CA PHE A 10 -7.63 0.74 3.40
C PHE A 10 -7.54 -0.49 4.30
N SER A 11 -7.51 -1.67 3.69
CA SER A 11 -7.34 -2.94 4.38
C SER A 11 -6.30 -3.78 3.68
N GLU A 12 -5.59 -4.62 4.42
CA GLU A 12 -4.73 -5.65 3.84
C GLU A 12 -5.53 -6.60 2.94
N LEU A 13 -4.92 -7.02 1.83
CA LEU A 13 -5.51 -8.06 0.98
C LEU A 13 -5.40 -9.43 1.65
N SER A 14 -6.45 -10.21 1.53
CA SER A 14 -6.59 -11.57 2.06
C SER A 14 -7.02 -12.56 0.98
N PRO A 15 -6.90 -13.88 1.22
CA PRO A 15 -7.41 -14.90 0.30
C PRO A 15 -8.90 -14.72 -0.03
N GLU A 16 -9.72 -14.27 0.94
CA GLU A 16 -11.16 -14.03 0.76
C GLU A 16 -11.45 -12.92 -0.27
N ASP A 17 -10.48 -12.05 -0.54
CA ASP A 17 -10.63 -10.96 -1.50
C ASP A 17 -10.50 -11.40 -2.96
N LEU A 18 -9.98 -12.61 -3.22
CA LEU A 18 -9.79 -13.13 -4.58
C LEU A 18 -11.10 -13.20 -5.36
N GLU A 19 -12.20 -13.59 -4.71
CA GLU A 19 -13.53 -13.67 -5.32
C GLU A 19 -14.24 -12.30 -5.36
N GLY A 20 -13.93 -11.43 -4.40
CA GLY A 20 -14.64 -10.16 -4.18
C GLY A 20 -14.04 -8.94 -4.88
N ILE A 21 -12.77 -9.02 -5.33
CA ILE A 21 -12.06 -7.91 -5.97
C ILE A 21 -11.86 -8.21 -7.46
N PRO A 22 -12.55 -7.47 -8.35
CA PRO A 22 -12.37 -7.62 -9.79
C PRO A 22 -10.91 -7.51 -10.21
N GLY A 23 -10.43 -8.53 -10.93
CA GLY A 23 -9.08 -8.56 -11.50
C GLY A 23 -7.97 -8.97 -10.54
N LEU A 24 -8.21 -9.10 -9.23
CA LEU A 24 -7.16 -9.47 -8.27
C LEU A 24 -6.64 -10.89 -8.52
N GLU A 25 -7.53 -11.87 -8.68
CA GLU A 25 -7.13 -13.24 -8.98
C GLU A 25 -6.30 -13.32 -10.26
N ARG A 26 -6.73 -12.62 -11.33
CA ARG A 26 -6.01 -12.54 -12.60
C ARG A 26 -4.64 -11.87 -12.47
N ALA A 27 -4.52 -10.85 -11.62
CA ALA A 27 -3.24 -10.21 -11.33
C ALA A 27 -2.28 -11.18 -10.64
N VAL A 28 -2.76 -11.92 -9.65
CA VAL A 28 -1.97 -12.96 -8.98
C VAL A 28 -1.55 -14.04 -9.97
N GLU A 29 -2.49 -14.61 -10.73
CA GLU A 29 -2.20 -15.62 -11.77
C GLU A 29 -1.18 -15.12 -12.79
N HIS A 30 -1.29 -13.87 -13.24
CA HIS A 30 -0.33 -13.26 -14.15
C HIS A 30 1.06 -13.29 -13.52
N TRP A 31 1.21 -12.76 -12.31
CA TRP A 31 2.54 -12.62 -11.70
C TRP A 31 3.15 -13.91 -11.19
N THR A 32 2.34 -14.92 -10.87
CA THR A 32 2.80 -16.26 -10.45
C THR A 32 2.91 -17.24 -11.62
N ASP A 33 2.62 -16.82 -12.85
CA ASP A 33 2.47 -17.73 -13.99
C ASP A 33 1.44 -18.85 -13.76
N GLY A 34 0.44 -18.60 -12.91
CA GLY A 34 -0.61 -19.52 -12.53
C GLY A 34 -0.20 -20.59 -11.52
N PHE A 35 1.00 -20.51 -10.93
CA PHE A 35 1.45 -21.49 -9.93
C PHE A 35 2.29 -20.85 -8.79
N PRO A 36 1.98 -21.12 -7.51
CA PRO A 36 0.85 -21.93 -7.01
C PRO A 36 -0.50 -21.24 -7.27
N ALA A 37 -1.60 -21.94 -6.95
CA ALA A 37 -2.94 -21.36 -7.03
C ALA A 37 -3.02 -20.05 -6.21
N PRO A 38 -3.79 -19.04 -6.63
CA PRO A 38 -3.78 -17.72 -6.00
C PRO A 38 -4.01 -17.70 -4.48
N ALA A 39 -4.93 -18.51 -3.96
CA ALA A 39 -5.17 -18.61 -2.51
C ALA A 39 -3.95 -19.13 -1.74
N LEU A 40 -3.33 -20.21 -2.24
CA LEU A 40 -2.12 -20.79 -1.65
C LEU A 40 -0.93 -19.84 -1.77
N TRP A 41 -0.84 -19.08 -2.86
CA TRP A 41 0.16 -18.03 -3.00
C TRP A 41 -0.01 -16.97 -1.91
N PHE A 42 -1.24 -16.48 -1.68
CA PHE A 42 -1.53 -15.51 -0.64
C PHE A 42 -1.12 -16.00 0.75
N GLU A 43 -1.47 -17.25 1.10
CA GLU A 43 -1.08 -17.88 2.36
C GLU A 43 0.45 -17.94 2.49
N THR A 44 1.14 -18.42 1.45
CA THR A 44 2.60 -18.55 1.42
C THR A 44 3.31 -17.21 1.65
N VAL A 45 2.90 -16.15 0.95
CA VAL A 45 3.52 -14.82 1.10
C VAL A 45 3.18 -14.23 2.47
N ARG A 46 1.95 -14.42 2.94
CA ARG A 46 1.53 -13.92 4.25
C ARG A 46 2.31 -14.54 5.40
N GLU A 47 2.52 -15.85 5.36
CA GLU A 47 3.28 -16.56 6.39
C GLU A 47 4.76 -16.19 6.41
N SER A 48 5.36 -15.98 5.24
CA SER A 48 6.79 -15.70 5.11
C SER A 48 7.16 -14.22 5.27
N TRP A 49 6.29 -13.30 4.85
CA TRP A 49 6.60 -11.88 4.74
C TRP A 49 5.50 -10.94 5.25
N GLY A 50 4.24 -11.36 5.15
CA GLY A 50 3.07 -10.57 5.57
C GLY A 50 2.14 -10.25 4.40
N ALA A 51 1.16 -9.36 4.63
CA ALA A 51 0.13 -9.10 3.65
C ALA A 51 0.71 -8.62 2.30
N PRO A 52 0.38 -9.30 1.17
CA PRO A 52 0.96 -9.00 -0.15
C PRO A 52 0.20 -7.91 -0.91
N GLY A 53 -0.46 -6.99 -0.20
CA GLY A 53 -1.22 -5.94 -0.85
C GLY A 53 -2.21 -5.20 0.04
N LEU A 54 -2.82 -4.17 -0.55
CA LEU A 54 -3.88 -3.36 0.05
C LEU A 54 -5.08 -3.25 -0.88
N ALA A 55 -6.29 -3.30 -0.33
CA ALA A 55 -7.51 -2.86 -0.99
C ALA A 55 -7.91 -1.46 -0.51
N ALA A 56 -8.41 -0.64 -1.44
CA ALA A 56 -9.13 0.59 -1.12
C ALA A 56 -10.64 0.32 -1.18
N ARG A 57 -11.37 0.73 -0.14
CA ARG A 57 -12.81 0.48 0.01
C ARG A 57 -13.61 1.75 0.17
N ARG A 58 -14.79 1.77 -0.46
CA ARG A 58 -15.85 2.77 -0.25
C ARG A 58 -17.07 2.07 0.33
N GLY A 59 -17.22 2.13 1.65
CA GLY A 59 -18.19 1.29 2.35
C GLY A 59 -17.81 -0.19 2.22
N SER A 60 -18.71 -1.01 1.70
CA SER A 60 -18.45 -2.43 1.40
C SER A 60 -17.82 -2.66 0.01
N GLU A 61 -17.82 -1.66 -0.87
CA GLU A 61 -17.32 -1.78 -2.23
C GLU A 61 -15.80 -1.61 -2.28
N VAL A 62 -15.11 -2.49 -3.01
CA VAL A 62 -13.68 -2.33 -3.32
C VAL A 62 -13.55 -1.48 -4.58
N VAL A 63 -12.80 -0.39 -4.48
CA VAL A 63 -12.62 0.60 -5.56
C VAL A 63 -11.21 0.59 -6.17
N GLY A 64 -10.35 -0.30 -5.71
CA GLY A 64 -9.00 -0.51 -6.23
C GLY A 64 -8.15 -1.36 -5.29
N PHE A 65 -7.00 -1.81 -5.77
CA PHE A 65 -6.04 -2.58 -4.98
C PHE A 65 -4.60 -2.30 -5.42
N ALA A 66 -3.65 -2.62 -4.54
CA ALA A 66 -2.22 -2.68 -4.84
C ALA A 66 -1.71 -4.06 -4.46
N LEU A 67 -0.97 -4.71 -5.37
CA LEU A 67 -0.35 -6.01 -5.16
C LEU A 67 1.17 -5.81 -5.10
N TYR A 68 1.81 -6.29 -4.02
CA TYR A 68 3.24 -6.09 -3.82
C TYR A 68 3.85 -7.16 -2.92
N GLY A 69 5.18 -7.28 -2.95
CA GLY A 69 5.91 -8.17 -2.05
C GLY A 69 7.32 -8.51 -2.53
N PRO A 70 7.97 -9.50 -1.90
CA PRO A 70 9.30 -9.95 -2.30
C PRO A 70 9.30 -10.54 -3.73
N PRO A 71 10.25 -10.18 -4.61
CA PRO A 71 10.27 -10.60 -6.01
C PRO A 71 10.29 -12.12 -6.24
N GLU A 72 10.83 -12.88 -5.30
CA GLU A 72 10.89 -14.34 -5.32
C GLU A 72 9.51 -15.01 -5.35
N HIS A 73 8.47 -14.33 -4.87
CA HIS A 73 7.09 -14.83 -4.93
C HIS A 73 6.39 -14.53 -6.26
N PHE A 74 7.03 -13.79 -7.17
CA PHE A 74 6.46 -13.37 -8.45
C PHE A 74 7.26 -13.97 -9.62
N ALA A 75 7.00 -15.25 -9.93
CA ALA A 75 7.73 -16.02 -10.95
C ALA A 75 7.86 -15.28 -12.29
N ARG A 76 6.80 -14.58 -12.73
CA ARG A 76 6.78 -13.85 -14.00
C ARG A 76 7.82 -12.72 -14.05
N ARG A 77 8.28 -12.19 -12.92
CA ARG A 77 9.31 -11.13 -12.87
C ARG A 77 10.58 -11.53 -13.63
N ARG A 78 10.94 -12.81 -13.63
CA ARG A 78 12.13 -13.36 -14.29
C ARG A 78 11.99 -13.49 -15.82
N ARG A 79 10.77 -13.37 -16.35
CA ARG A 79 10.49 -13.49 -17.79
C ARG A 79 10.64 -12.18 -18.55
N TYR A 80 10.63 -11.05 -17.84
CA TYR A 80 10.81 -9.75 -18.48
C TYR A 80 12.27 -9.54 -18.92
N PRO A 81 12.50 -8.89 -20.08
CA PRO A 81 13.85 -8.61 -20.57
C PRO A 81 14.48 -7.42 -19.82
N LEU A 82 14.40 -7.41 -18.49
CA LEU A 82 14.91 -6.36 -17.61
C LEU A 82 15.95 -6.96 -16.65
N PRO A 83 16.89 -6.17 -16.12
CA PRO A 83 17.87 -6.67 -15.16
C PRO A 83 17.18 -7.28 -13.93
N SER A 84 17.94 -8.04 -13.13
CA SER A 84 17.49 -8.43 -11.80
C SER A 84 17.15 -7.20 -10.96
N MET A 85 16.24 -7.37 -10.02
CA MET A 85 15.97 -6.34 -9.01
C MET A 85 17.14 -6.27 -8.04
N ASP A 86 17.32 -5.10 -7.42
CA ASP A 86 18.32 -4.96 -6.36
C ASP A 86 18.00 -5.85 -5.16
N GLU A 87 19.04 -6.22 -4.42
CA GLU A 87 18.90 -7.00 -3.20
C GLU A 87 18.05 -6.26 -2.17
N GLY A 88 17.05 -6.95 -1.60
CA GLY A 88 16.11 -6.36 -0.65
C GLY A 88 15.04 -5.44 -1.27
N ALA A 89 15.02 -5.25 -2.60
CA ALA A 89 13.98 -4.50 -3.27
C ALA A 89 12.65 -5.27 -3.28
N LEU A 90 11.55 -4.58 -3.01
CA LEU A 90 10.20 -5.13 -3.15
C LEU A 90 9.65 -4.85 -4.54
N LEU A 91 8.79 -5.74 -5.04
CA LEU A 91 8.06 -5.56 -6.28
C LEU A 91 6.69 -4.94 -6.00
N LEU A 92 6.38 -3.81 -6.63
CA LEU A 92 5.01 -3.37 -6.89
C LEU A 92 4.54 -4.04 -8.18
N ALA A 93 3.77 -5.10 -8.03
CA ALA A 93 3.35 -5.97 -9.11
C ALA A 93 2.14 -5.39 -9.87
N ASP A 94 1.15 -4.87 -9.14
CA ASP A 94 -0.05 -4.30 -9.74
C ASP A 94 -0.62 -3.16 -8.92
N LEU A 95 -1.33 -2.24 -9.58
CA LEU A 95 -1.99 -1.09 -8.98
C LEU A 95 -3.23 -0.70 -9.77
N GLU A 96 -4.38 -1.10 -9.25
CA GLU A 96 -5.67 -0.94 -9.92
C GLU A 96 -6.60 0.05 -9.20
N GLY A 97 -7.52 0.61 -9.98
CA GLY A 97 -8.51 1.58 -9.56
C GLY A 97 -8.52 2.85 -10.40
N GLU A 98 -9.46 3.74 -10.11
CA GLU A 98 -9.51 5.06 -10.75
C GLU A 98 -8.30 5.93 -10.37
N ALA A 99 -7.96 6.92 -11.21
CA ALA A 99 -6.75 7.73 -11.06
C ALA A 99 -6.53 8.28 -9.63
N ARG A 100 -7.59 8.79 -8.98
CA ARG A 100 -7.51 9.29 -7.61
C ARG A 100 -7.28 8.19 -6.58
N ILE A 101 -7.90 7.03 -6.75
CA ILE A 101 -7.74 5.86 -5.87
C ILE A 101 -6.34 5.28 -6.02
N ARG A 102 -5.84 5.10 -7.24
CA ARG A 102 -4.46 4.62 -7.49
C ARG A 102 -3.42 5.49 -6.82
N LYS A 103 -3.58 6.83 -6.88
CA LYS A 103 -2.66 7.74 -6.19
C LYS A 103 -2.68 7.52 -4.68
N HIS A 104 -3.85 7.40 -4.06
CA HIS A 104 -3.92 7.16 -2.61
C HIS A 104 -3.39 5.77 -2.23
N LEU A 105 -3.69 4.73 -3.02
CA LEU A 105 -3.15 3.39 -2.84
C LEU A 105 -1.63 3.41 -2.91
N LEU A 106 -1.04 3.99 -3.95
CA LEU A 106 0.42 4.11 -4.09
C LEU A 106 1.05 4.77 -2.85
N VAL A 107 0.54 5.92 -2.43
CA VAL A 107 1.04 6.62 -1.25
C VAL A 107 0.89 5.78 0.02
N ARG A 108 -0.26 5.10 0.19
CA ARG A 108 -0.53 4.28 1.37
C ARG A 108 0.39 3.05 1.40
N THR A 109 0.56 2.37 0.29
CA THR A 109 1.48 1.24 0.11
C THR A 109 2.90 1.65 0.47
N LEU A 110 3.44 2.73 -0.12
CA LEU A 110 4.81 3.18 0.16
C LEU A 110 5.01 3.53 1.63
N ARG A 111 4.02 4.15 2.28
CA ARG A 111 4.08 4.45 3.73
C ARG A 111 4.09 3.19 4.59
N GLU A 112 3.28 2.20 4.23
CA GLU A 112 3.23 0.93 4.94
C GLU A 112 4.55 0.16 4.81
N LEU A 113 5.07 0.05 3.59
CA LEU A 113 6.36 -0.59 3.33
C LEU A 113 7.49 0.11 4.08
N LYS A 114 7.49 1.45 4.12
CA LYS A 114 8.44 2.24 4.91
C LYS A 114 8.31 1.94 6.41
N ALA A 115 7.09 1.86 6.93
CA ALA A 115 6.85 1.55 8.34
C ALA A 115 7.30 0.14 8.72
N ARG A 116 7.29 -0.81 7.76
CA ARG A 116 7.84 -2.16 7.90
C ARG A 116 9.38 -2.20 7.78
N GLY A 117 10.04 -1.08 7.52
CA GLY A 117 11.49 -1.02 7.31
C GLY A 117 11.94 -1.68 6.01
N ALA A 118 11.06 -1.74 4.99
CA ALA A 118 11.40 -2.32 3.71
C ALA A 118 12.46 -1.50 2.96
N GLY A 119 13.18 -2.17 2.06
CA GLY A 119 14.08 -1.56 1.11
C GLY A 119 13.35 -0.78 -0.01
N PRO A 120 14.05 -0.44 -1.10
CA PRO A 120 13.45 0.24 -2.24
C PRO A 120 12.29 -0.57 -2.85
N VAL A 121 11.37 0.11 -3.53
CA VAL A 121 10.29 -0.54 -4.26
C VAL A 121 10.55 -0.36 -5.75
N GLU A 122 10.49 -1.44 -6.52
CA GLU A 122 10.57 -1.41 -7.97
C GLU A 122 9.30 -1.94 -8.62
N ALA A 123 9.08 -1.57 -9.88
CA ALA A 123 7.94 -2.02 -10.66
C ALA A 123 8.39 -2.30 -12.11
N VAL A 124 7.88 -3.38 -12.70
CA VAL A 124 7.95 -3.55 -14.15
C VAL A 124 6.75 -2.82 -14.75
N ALA A 125 7.00 -1.60 -15.20
CA ALA A 125 6.00 -0.71 -15.76
C ALA A 125 6.03 -0.73 -17.29
N THR A 126 4.99 -0.17 -17.90
CA THR A 126 4.88 -0.05 -19.36
C THR A 126 4.48 1.37 -19.74
N ALA A 127 4.95 1.85 -20.91
CA ALA A 127 4.52 3.15 -21.45
C ALA A 127 3.19 3.07 -22.24
N VAL A 128 2.68 1.86 -22.42
CA VAL A 128 1.41 1.53 -23.05
C VAL A 128 0.55 0.82 -22.01
N SER A 129 -0.78 0.94 -22.13
CA SER A 129 -1.69 0.22 -21.23
C SER A 129 -1.59 -1.28 -21.52
N LEU A 130 -1.12 -2.05 -20.54
CA LEU A 130 -1.13 -3.51 -20.57
C LEU A 130 -1.77 -4.01 -19.27
N PRO A 131 -2.58 -5.10 -19.34
CA PRO A 131 -3.10 -5.72 -18.13
C PRO A 131 -1.97 -6.07 -17.16
N HIS A 132 -2.22 -5.86 -15.86
CA HIS A 132 -1.32 -6.24 -14.78
C HIS A 132 0.06 -5.56 -14.80
N HIS A 133 0.12 -4.38 -15.41
CA HIS A 133 1.30 -3.51 -15.37
C HIS A 133 0.88 -2.12 -14.93
N VAL A 134 1.67 -1.54 -14.04
CA VAL A 134 1.50 -0.14 -13.67
C VAL A 134 2.00 0.75 -14.81
N ASP A 135 1.27 1.82 -15.10
CA ASP A 135 1.69 2.80 -16.10
C ASP A 135 2.97 3.53 -15.67
N ALA A 136 3.98 3.54 -16.54
CA ALA A 136 5.28 4.16 -16.28
C ALA A 136 5.16 5.69 -16.17
N GLY A 137 4.24 6.30 -16.92
CA GLY A 137 3.96 7.75 -16.86
C GLY A 137 3.42 8.15 -15.50
N PHE A 138 2.45 7.40 -14.98
CA PHE A 138 1.87 7.55 -13.65
C PHE A 138 2.92 7.40 -12.56
N LEU A 139 3.76 6.37 -12.60
CA LEU A 139 4.82 6.18 -11.60
C LEU A 139 5.81 7.35 -11.63
N LYS A 140 6.27 7.76 -12.83
CA LYS A 140 7.19 8.89 -12.99
C LYS A 140 6.59 10.19 -12.43
N ALA A 141 5.31 10.45 -12.67
CA ALA A 141 4.60 11.62 -12.14
C ALA A 141 4.44 11.60 -10.61
N ASN A 142 4.65 10.45 -9.96
CA ASN A 142 4.61 10.28 -8.51
C ASN A 142 6.01 10.03 -7.92
N GLY A 143 7.07 10.50 -8.59
CA GLY A 143 8.43 10.53 -8.05
C GLY A 143 9.21 9.22 -8.21
N TRP A 144 8.75 8.30 -9.06
CA TRP A 144 9.52 7.11 -9.38
C TRP A 144 10.53 7.41 -10.48
N GLU A 145 11.72 6.83 -10.35
CA GLU A 145 12.81 6.96 -11.28
C GLU A 145 12.87 5.78 -12.24
N VAL A 146 13.49 6.00 -13.41
CA VAL A 146 13.68 4.95 -14.41
C VAL A 146 15.05 4.34 -14.21
N VAL A 147 15.10 3.04 -13.88
CA VAL A 147 16.34 2.27 -13.77
C VAL A 147 16.78 1.77 -15.14
N ARG A 148 15.86 1.20 -15.92
CA ARG A 148 16.16 0.62 -17.24
C ARG A 148 14.94 0.60 -18.15
N ARG A 149 15.17 0.71 -19.47
CA ARG A 149 14.16 0.49 -20.52
C ARG A 149 14.60 -0.61 -21.48
N ARG A 150 13.69 -1.51 -21.84
CA ARG A 150 13.87 -2.55 -22.86
C ARG A 150 12.55 -2.82 -23.58
N GLY A 151 12.46 -2.40 -24.85
CA GLY A 151 11.20 -2.44 -25.60
C GLY A 151 10.13 -1.58 -24.93
N ILE A 152 8.94 -2.13 -24.74
CA ILE A 152 7.81 -1.48 -24.07
C ILE A 152 7.90 -1.50 -22.53
N TYR A 153 8.81 -2.30 -21.97
CA TYR A 153 8.97 -2.49 -20.53
C TYR A 153 10.00 -1.52 -19.94
N VAL A 154 9.67 -1.01 -18.76
CA VAL A 154 10.46 -0.05 -18.00
C VAL A 154 10.58 -0.55 -16.56
N LEU A 155 11.80 -0.75 -16.08
CA LEU A 155 12.04 -0.95 -14.66
C LEU A 155 12.03 0.41 -13.98
N MET A 156 11.06 0.64 -13.11
CA MET A 156 10.88 1.86 -12.32
C MET A 156 11.25 1.59 -10.87
N ARG A 157 11.74 2.59 -10.14
CA ARG A 157 12.15 2.48 -8.74
C ARG A 157 11.73 3.68 -7.90
N CYS A 158 11.43 3.43 -6.63
CA CYS A 158 11.18 4.43 -5.60
C CYS A 158 12.00 4.11 -4.34
N GLU A 159 12.81 5.07 -3.90
CA GLU A 159 13.54 4.97 -2.64
C GLU A 159 12.65 5.36 -1.46
N LEU A 160 12.51 4.46 -0.47
CA LEU A 160 11.65 4.70 0.68
C LEU A 160 12.22 5.74 1.67
N GLU A 161 13.54 5.92 1.68
CA GLU A 161 14.22 6.97 2.45
C GLU A 161 13.79 8.37 1.99
N ASN A 162 13.71 8.57 0.67
CA ASN A 162 13.30 9.82 0.00
C ASN A 162 11.78 10.05 -0.01
N THR A 163 10.98 9.13 0.55
CA THR A 163 9.51 9.21 0.61
C THR A 163 8.98 10.41 1.41
N VAL A 164 9.84 11.21 2.04
CA VAL A 164 9.46 12.50 2.66
C VAL A 164 8.82 13.45 1.62
N GLU A 165 9.21 13.42 0.34
CA GLU A 165 8.57 14.22 -0.73
C GLU A 165 7.20 13.66 -1.17
N VAL A 166 7.00 12.33 -1.11
CA VAL A 166 5.68 11.71 -1.32
C VAL A 166 4.74 12.00 -0.15
N GLY A 167 5.31 12.19 1.05
CA GLY A 167 4.63 12.71 2.23
C GLY A 167 4.16 14.16 2.07
N GLU A 168 4.92 15.01 1.39
CA GLU A 168 4.51 16.39 1.06
C GLU A 168 3.42 16.43 -0.02
N LEU A 169 3.48 15.56 -1.03
CA LEU A 169 2.38 15.33 -1.97
C LEU A 169 1.08 14.90 -1.27
N ALA A 170 1.20 14.19 -0.14
CA ALA A 170 0.08 13.82 0.72
C ALA A 170 -0.33 14.94 1.69
N ARG A 171 0.58 15.81 2.17
CA ARG A 171 0.23 17.02 2.93
C ARG A 171 -0.58 17.98 2.06
N GLY A 172 -0.26 18.16 0.78
CA GLY A 172 -1.13 18.90 -0.15
C GLY A 172 -2.55 18.32 -0.32
N LEU A 173 -2.76 17.04 0.00
CA LEU A 173 -4.07 16.38 0.00
C LEU A 173 -4.73 16.33 1.39
N LEU A 174 -3.95 16.34 2.47
CA LEU A 174 -4.39 16.28 3.88
C LEU A 174 -4.51 17.67 4.54
N ASP A 175 -3.88 18.72 4.01
CA ASP A 175 -3.90 20.09 4.55
C ASP A 175 -5.25 20.80 4.35
N ARG A 176 -6.24 20.11 3.75
CA ARG A 176 -7.65 20.51 3.85
C ARG A 176 -8.37 19.97 5.09
N VAL A 177 -7.67 19.26 5.97
CA VAL A 177 -8.18 18.84 7.27
C VAL A 177 -7.70 19.84 8.33
N ARG A 178 -8.47 20.92 8.51
CA ARG A 178 -8.50 21.59 9.82
C ARG A 178 -9.11 20.59 10.80
N LEU A 179 -8.27 19.92 11.57
CA LEU A 179 -8.71 19.24 12.78
C LEU A 179 -9.34 20.30 13.70
N PRO A 180 -10.58 20.13 14.18
CA PRO A 180 -11.07 20.94 15.28
C PRO A 180 -10.16 20.67 16.47
N SER A 181 -9.60 21.73 17.06
CA SER A 181 -8.93 21.67 18.34
C SER A 181 -9.86 21.01 19.35
N LEU A 182 -9.49 19.82 19.84
CA LEU A 182 -10.09 19.23 21.02
C LEU A 182 -9.64 20.07 22.22
N SER A 183 -10.34 21.17 22.47
CA SER A 183 -10.35 21.82 23.78
C SER A 183 -11.10 20.91 24.74
N GLY A 184 -10.41 20.41 25.76
CA GLY A 184 -11.02 19.75 26.90
C GLY A 184 -10.29 18.49 27.34
N SER A 185 -9.14 18.65 28.00
CA SER A 185 -8.70 17.63 28.96
C SER A 185 -9.60 17.71 30.20
N PRO A 186 -10.27 16.63 30.62
CA PRO A 186 -10.84 16.56 31.96
C PRO A 186 -9.71 16.23 32.94
N SER A 187 -9.46 17.14 33.88
CA SER A 187 -8.66 16.84 35.07
C SER A 187 -9.30 15.69 35.85
N PRO A 188 -8.56 14.64 36.24
CA PRO A 188 -9.05 13.68 37.21
C PRO A 188 -9.06 14.35 38.59
N ALA A 189 -10.25 14.68 39.07
CA ALA A 189 -10.49 15.01 40.46
C ALA A 189 -10.28 13.74 41.31
N PHE A 190 -9.19 13.70 42.08
CA PHE A 190 -9.02 12.69 43.12
C PHE A 190 -9.79 13.18 44.36
N ARG A 191 -10.97 12.59 44.59
CA ARG A 191 -11.76 12.82 45.80
C ARG A 191 -11.23 11.98 46.96
N ALA A 192 -11.22 12.64 48.11
CA ALA A 192 -10.82 12.14 49.42
C ALA A 192 -11.57 10.86 49.84
N GLY A 193 -10.82 9.94 50.46
CA GLY A 193 -11.35 8.90 51.33
C GLY A 193 -10.79 9.13 52.74
N GLU A 194 -11.66 9.52 53.67
CA GLU A 194 -11.41 9.41 55.11
C GLU A 194 -11.42 7.94 55.53
N HIS A 195 -10.51 7.54 56.41
CA HIS A 195 -10.86 6.67 57.53
C HIS A 195 -9.89 6.85 58.71
N ARG A 196 -10.47 6.80 59.90
CA ARG A 196 -9.98 7.26 61.20
C ARG A 196 -8.99 6.32 61.91
N SER A 197 -8.39 6.90 62.97
CA SER A 197 -8.01 6.29 64.27
C SER A 197 -6.60 5.69 64.38
N HIS A 198 -5.74 6.25 65.26
CA HIS A 198 -5.61 5.79 66.65
C HIS A 198 -4.72 6.73 67.49
N ALA A 199 -4.93 6.66 68.80
CA ALA A 199 -4.52 7.57 69.85
C ALA A 199 -3.08 7.41 70.40
N ALA A 200 -2.76 8.40 71.25
CA ALA A 200 -2.06 8.31 72.53
C ALA A 200 -0.56 8.65 72.60
N ARG A 201 -0.34 9.78 73.30
CA ARG A 201 0.74 10.14 74.26
C ARG A 201 2.18 10.21 73.77
#